data_AF-A0A2M7WJR7-F1
#
_entry.id   AF-A0A2M7WJR7-F1
#
_cell.length_a   1.000
_cell.length_b   1.000
_cell.length_c   1.000
_cell.angle_alpha   90.00
_cell.angle_beta   90.00
_cell.angle_gamma   90.00
#
_symmetry.space_group_name_H-M   'P 1'
#
loop_
_entity.id
_entity.type
_entity.pdbx_description
1 polymer ?
#
loop_
_entity_poly.entity_id
_entity_poly.type
_entity_poly.pdbx_seq_one_letter_code
_entity_poly.pdbx_strand_id
1 'polypeptide(L)' 'PEIVRDGIDGFLVEPGDVDGFVDKVSYLLEHPSEAAQMGKNGRQRVIENFSIRKIVREYEELYLNLMESKSPAVT' A
#
# COMPACT_ATOMS: atom_id res chain seq x y z
N PRO A 1 -1.26 10.58 -0.06
CA PRO A 1 -1.30 9.35 0.77
C PRO A 1 -0.87 8.12 -0.04
N GLU A 2 0.38 7.70 0.09
CA GLU A 2 0.97 6.64 -0.76
C GLU A 2 0.65 5.22 -0.25
N ILE A 3 0.63 5.03 1.08
CA ILE A 3 0.48 3.71 1.72
C ILE A 3 -0.88 3.54 2.44
N VAL A 4 -1.38 4.57 3.11
CA VAL A 4 -2.65 4.55 3.85
C VAL A 4 -3.67 5.47 3.17
N ARG A 5 -4.91 5.00 3.06
CA ARG A 5 -6.10 5.76 2.65
C ARG A 5 -6.93 6.05 3.89
N ASP A 6 -7.00 7.34 4.23
CA ASP A 6 -7.69 7.82 5.40
C ASP A 6 -9.15 7.34 5.45
N GLY A 7 -9.56 6.78 6.59
CA GLY A 7 -10.89 6.22 6.84
C GLY A 7 -11.19 4.89 6.13
N ILE A 8 -10.31 4.36 5.29
CA ILE A 8 -10.56 3.13 4.51
C ILE A 8 -9.73 1.96 5.00
N ASP A 9 -8.41 2.11 5.05
CA ASP A 9 -7.47 1.08 5.52
C ASP A 9 -6.53 1.59 6.63
N GLY A 10 -6.87 2.74 7.20
CA GLY A 10 -6.24 3.36 8.35
C GLY A 10 -6.70 4.80 8.53
N PHE A 11 -6.13 5.50 9.49
CA PHE A 11 -6.33 6.94 9.66
C PHE A 11 -5.02 7.70 9.44
N LEU A 12 -5.13 8.91 8.91
CA LEU A 12 -4.04 9.87 8.86
C LEU A 12 -4.23 10.90 9.96
N VAL A 13 -3.13 11.25 10.61
CA VAL A 13 -3.05 12.27 11.66
C VAL A 13 -1.88 13.17 11.33
N GLU A 14 -2.04 14.47 11.58
CA GLU A 14 -0.98 15.45 11.32
C GLU A 14 0.24 15.21 12.23
N PRO A 15 1.48 15.39 11.74
CA PRO A 15 2.66 15.25 12.57
C PRO A 15 2.62 16.18 13.79
N GLY A 16 2.74 15.60 14.99
CA GLY A 16 2.71 16.34 16.25
C GLY A 16 1.31 16.55 16.84
N ASP A 17 0.24 16.16 16.13
CA ASP A 17 -1.12 16.17 16.66
C ASP A 17 -1.36 14.96 17.56
N VAL A 18 -1.01 15.12 18.84
CA VAL A 18 -1.17 14.07 19.86
C VAL A 18 -2.65 13.77 20.13
N ASP A 19 -3.48 14.81 20.19
CA ASP A 19 -4.91 14.67 20.49
C ASP A 19 -5.61 13.92 19.34
N GLY A 20 -5.33 14.28 18.08
CA GLY A 20 -5.82 13.56 16.91
C GLY A 20 -5.38 12.09 16.88
N PHE A 21 -4.15 11.78 17.33
CA PHE A 21 -3.70 10.39 17.43
C PHE A 21 -4.49 9.61 18.48
N VAL A 22 -4.68 10.19 19.68
CA VAL A 22 -5.46 9.58 20.75
C VAL A 22 -6.90 9.33 20.31
N ASP A 23 -7.52 10.30 19.64
CA ASP A 23 -8.88 10.20 19.13
C ASP A 23 -9.04 9.03 18.15
N LYS A 24 -8.13 8.91 17.17
CA LYS A 24 -8.20 7.83 16.16
C LYS A 24 -7.92 6.45 16.74
N VAL A 25 -7.00 6.33 17.69
CA VAL A 25 -6.75 5.07 18.39
C VAL A 25 -7.97 4.67 19.23
N SER A 26 -8.53 5.62 19.99
CA SER A 26 -9.72 5.37 20.82
C SER A 26 -10.92 4.94 19.97
N TYR A 27 -11.14 5.61 18.84
CA TYR A 27 -12.18 5.23 17.88
C TYR A 27 -12.09 3.77 17.45
N LEU A 28 -10.89 3.29 17.09
CA LEU A 28 -10.69 1.90 16.66
C LEU A 28 -10.95 0.88 17.78
N LEU A 29 -10.64 1.24 19.04
CA LEU A 29 -10.92 0.40 20.20
C LEU A 29 -12.43 0.32 20.50
N GLU A 30 -13.14 1.42 20.30
CA GLU A 30 -14.60 1.50 20.50
C GLU A 30 -15.40 0.87 19.35
N HIS A 31 -14.83 0.81 18.13
CA HIS A 31 -15.48 0.31 16.92
C HIS A 31 -14.72 -0.91 16.33
N PRO A 32 -14.70 -2.06 17.01
CA PRO A 32 -13.88 -3.21 16.60
C PRO A 32 -14.27 -3.81 15.25
N SER A 33 -15.54 -3.69 14.83
CA SER A 33 -16.00 -4.12 13.50
C SER A 33 -15.37 -3.28 12.39
N GLU A 34 -15.33 -1.96 12.59
CA GLU A 34 -14.70 -1.03 11.66
C GLU A 34 -13.19 -1.23 11.62
N ALA A 35 -12.55 -1.38 12.79
CA ALA A 35 -11.13 -1.70 12.87
C ALA A 35 -10.79 -2.99 12.11
N ALA A 36 -11.60 -4.05 12.27
CA ALA A 36 -11.44 -5.29 11.52
C ALA A 36 -11.64 -5.09 10.00
N GLN A 37 -12.59 -4.26 9.59
CA GLN A 37 -12.83 -3.95 8.19
C GLN A 37 -11.67 -3.17 7.57
N MET A 38 -11.14 -2.17 8.28
CA MET A 38 -9.96 -1.42 7.86
C MET A 38 -8.75 -2.35 7.70
N GLY A 39 -8.52 -3.26 8.65
CA GLY A 39 -7.46 -4.27 8.56
C GLY A 39 -7.60 -5.19 7.34
N LYS A 40 -8.82 -5.63 7.01
CA LYS A 40 -9.09 -6.41 5.79
C LYS A 40 -8.79 -5.59 4.53
N ASN A 41 -9.23 -4.33 4.48
CA ASN A 41 -9.00 -3.44 3.35
C ASN A 41 -7.48 -3.21 3.12
N GLY A 42 -6.73 -2.97 4.20
CA GLY A 42 -5.28 -2.79 4.15
C GLY A 42 -4.57 -4.05 3.67
N ARG A 43 -4.94 -5.23 4.19
CA ARG A 43 -4.38 -6.51 3.74
C ARG A 43 -4.64 -6.76 2.26
N GLN A 44 -5.87 -6.54 1.80
CA GLN A 44 -6.23 -6.72 0.40
C GLN A 44 -5.38 -5.82 -0.50
N ARG A 45 -5.21 -4.55 -0.12
CA ARG A 45 -4.41 -3.58 -0.87
C ARG A 45 -2.94 -4.00 -0.97
N VAL A 46 -2.36 -4.52 0.12
CA VAL A 46 -0.98 -5.04 0.13
C VAL A 46 -0.83 -6.20 -0.84
N ILE A 47 -1.76 -7.16 -0.83
CA ILE A 47 -1.72 -8.31 -1.73
C ILE A 47 -1.79 -7.86 -3.20
N GLU A 48 -2.69 -6.93 -3.50
CA GLU A 48 -2.96 -6.46 -4.86
C GLU A 48 -1.86 -5.57 -5.44
N ASN A 49 -1.19 -4.75 -4.62
CA ASN A 49 -0.35 -3.67 -5.12
C ASN A 49 1.10 -3.73 -4.62
N PHE A 50 1.35 -4.34 -3.47
CA PHE A 50 2.64 -4.29 -2.79
C PHE A 50 3.22 -5.68 -2.49
N SER A 51 2.65 -6.74 -3.07
CA SER A 51 3.17 -8.09 -2.86
C SER A 51 4.51 -8.25 -3.55
N ILE A 52 5.48 -8.86 -2.86
CA ILE A 52 6.82 -9.11 -3.41
C ILE A 52 6.75 -9.86 -4.73
N ARG A 53 5.80 -10.79 -4.87
CA ARG A 53 5.58 -11.54 -6.11
C ARG A 53 5.20 -10.63 -7.28
N LYS A 54 4.31 -9.66 -7.05
CA LYS A 54 3.88 -8.70 -8.08
C LYS A 54 5.05 -7.80 -8.47
N ILE A 55 5.72 -7.23 -7.46
CA ILE A 55 6.86 -6.33 -7.66
C ILE A 55 7.95 -7.05 -8.46
N VAL A 56 8.37 -8.25 -8.05
CA VAL A 56 9.39 -9.03 -8.78
C VAL A 56 9.01 -9.23 -10.25
N ARG A 57 7.76 -9.61 -10.52
CA ARG A 57 7.27 -9.79 -11.90
C ARG A 57 7.34 -8.49 -12.72
N GLU A 58 6.90 -7.38 -12.14
CA GLU A 58 6.94 -6.08 -12.83
C GLU A 58 8.38 -5.65 -13.15
N TYR A 59 9.32 -5.90 -12.23
CA TYR A 59 10.74 -5.66 -12.48
C TYR A 59 11.34 -6.61 -13.53
N GLU A 60 10.96 -7.90 -13.51
CA GLU A 60 11.37 -8.86 -14.54
C GLU A 60 10.89 -8.44 -15.93
N GLU A 61 9.60 -8.10 -16.07
CA GLU A 61 9.02 -7.60 -17.31
C GLU A 61 9.73 -6.33 -17.79
N LEU A 62 10.02 -5.39 -16.89
CA LEU A 62 10.78 -4.18 -17.21
C LEU A 62 12.17 -4.52 -17.75
N TYR A 63 12.91 -5.43 -17.11
CA TYR A 63 14.23 -5.81 -17.59
C TYR A 63 14.20 -6.50 -18.95
N LEU A 64 13.24 -7.40 -19.18
CA LEU A 64 13.07 -8.08 -20.47
C LEU A 64 12.76 -7.06 -21.59
N ASN A 65 11.83 -6.14 -21.34
CA ASN A 65 11.48 -5.08 -22.30
C ASN A 65 12.69 -4.18 -22.64
N LEU A 66 13.53 -3.87 -21.64
CA LEU A 66 14.74 -3.07 -21.84
C LEU A 66 15.83 -3.83 -22.61
N MET A 67 15.90 -5.15 -22.48
CA MET A 67 16.82 -5.99 -23.27
C MET A 67 16.38 -6.11 -24.72
N GLU A 68 15.08 -6.28 -24.97
CA GLU A 68 14.51 -6.35 -26.32
C GLU A 68 14.67 -5.02 -27.08
N SER A 69 14.38 -3.89 -26.42
CA SER A 69 14.54 -2.55 -27.01
C SER A 69 15.98 -2.12 -27.26
N LYS A 70 16.97 -2.79 -26.66
CA LYS A 70 18.41 -2.53 -26.83
C LYS A 70 19.11 -3.42 -27.85
N SER A 71 18.37 -4.17 -28.67
CA SER A 71 18.95 -4.91 -29.81
C SER A 71 18.89 -4.06 -31.10
N PRO A 72 19.87 -3.19 -31.42
CA PRO A 72 20.17 -2.90 -32.81
C PRO A 72 20.78 -4.16 -33.42
N ALA A 73 20.34 -4.50 -34.63
CA ALA A 73 20.85 -5.59 -35.44
C ALA A 73 22.39 -5.58 -35.42
N VAL A 74 22.99 -6.64 -34.88
CA VAL A 74 24.40 -6.93 -35.10
C VAL A 74 24.49 -7.52 -36.51
N THR A 75 24.75 -6.65 -37.50
CA THR A 75 25.22 -7.01 -38.85
C THR A 75 26.69 -7.39 -38.82
#